data_AF-A0A1H2AIY5-F1
#
_entry.id   AF-A0A1H2AIY5-F1
#
_cell.length_a   1.000
_cell.length_b   1.000
_cell.length_c   1.000
_cell.angle_alpha   90.00
_cell.angle_beta   90.00
_cell.angle_gamma   90.00
#
_symmetry.space_group_name_H-M   'P 1'
#
loop_
_entity.id
_entity.type
_entity.pdbx_description
1 polymer ?
#
loop_
_entity_poly.entity_id
_entity_poly.type
_entity_poly.pdbx_seq_one_letter_code
_entity_poly.pdbx_strand_id
1 'polypeptide(L)'
;MTGRFEARVLGVHGIRNRPDSLTTVEAADNWLAEAWYQQLCFTIGDRPLGRGLTVEVPYFAHLLNEDRTIEHGRQPLEGQWLKPDRDTWDFFHDLAVTWRRGEPTSDAQAVAVIQDKCGIGLRELSLLARRHWRELTTYLVDAPIRDAVTDLVRERMIRFEPEVVIGHDLGALVAYEALARAGTPATKLITLGAPWGSHWVRRRLSADNRSLPRPPGAATWTDLYCRGDVFCAGRPGSGVVSGPWRQHSTSDPGIVRHGTDETRYLADPHLGEQLLDHLEHEPDPKSRPTFFISYAETQLDRSWAEWIAWELEAAKYQVMLKSWDLVPGMNPVNHTHNGLQTAERMILVLSRAYLRSTPQTADWQAMFRRDVPGEERRLIPVRIEDCDAPGLLDRRGIDLFGLNEDTARHTLRKGVAAAVTGDNRPDGGNRPPFPGGAGQR
;
A
#
# COMPACT_ATOMS: atom_id res chain seq x y z
N MET A 1 -23.96 -11.21 5.18
CA MET A 1 -23.54 -9.93 5.82
C MET A 1 -22.18 -10.13 6.54
N THR A 2 -21.16 -10.71 5.90
CA THR A 2 -19.97 -11.21 6.62
C THR A 2 -18.62 -10.57 6.21
N GLY A 3 -18.55 -9.71 5.20
CA GLY A 3 -17.27 -9.13 4.74
C GLY A 3 -16.94 -7.71 5.19
N ARG A 4 -17.81 -7.05 5.97
CA ARG A 4 -17.74 -5.59 6.20
C ARG A 4 -16.82 -5.13 7.33
N PHE A 5 -16.25 -6.06 8.10
CA PHE A 5 -15.50 -5.73 9.31
C PHE A 5 -14.12 -6.38 9.42
N GLU A 6 -13.71 -7.29 8.53
CA GLU A 6 -12.41 -7.96 8.70
C GLU A 6 -11.24 -6.99 8.48
N ALA A 7 -10.22 -7.11 9.33
CA ALA A 7 -8.93 -6.48 9.16
C ALA A 7 -8.22 -7.10 7.97
N ARG A 8 -7.89 -6.29 6.96
CA ARG A 8 -7.28 -6.78 5.71
C ARG A 8 -5.78 -6.52 5.69
N VAL A 9 -5.00 -7.60 5.67
CA VAL A 9 -3.53 -7.55 5.60
C VAL A 9 -3.06 -8.16 4.28
N LEU A 10 -2.35 -7.37 3.48
CA LEU A 10 -1.67 -7.87 2.29
C LEU A 10 -0.20 -8.14 2.62
N GLY A 11 0.21 -9.40 2.58
CA GLY A 11 1.61 -9.78 2.66
C GLY A 11 2.29 -9.72 1.29
N VAL A 12 3.51 -9.22 1.22
CA VAL A 12 4.33 -9.22 0.01
C VAL A 12 5.61 -9.98 0.33
N HIS A 13 5.69 -11.19 -0.21
CA HIS A 13 6.64 -12.21 0.22
C HIS A 13 8.08 -11.93 -0.23
N GLY A 14 9.05 -12.53 0.46
CA GLY A 14 10.47 -12.41 0.12
C GLY A 14 10.96 -13.38 -0.97
N ILE A 15 12.28 -13.49 -1.11
CA ILE A 15 12.92 -14.36 -2.11
C ILE A 15 12.72 -15.85 -1.81
N ARG A 16 12.63 -16.69 -2.85
CA ARG A 16 12.56 -18.17 -2.77
C ARG A 16 11.34 -18.76 -2.05
N ASN A 17 10.20 -18.07 -2.05
CA ASN A 17 8.93 -18.66 -1.61
C ASN A 17 8.35 -19.63 -2.66
N ARG A 18 9.04 -20.75 -2.89
CA ARG A 18 8.66 -21.77 -3.87
C ARG A 18 8.24 -23.04 -3.14
N PRO A 19 6.95 -23.36 -3.08
CA PRO A 19 6.53 -24.66 -2.63
C PRO A 19 6.79 -25.67 -3.77
N ASP A 20 7.76 -26.56 -3.56
CA ASP A 20 8.24 -27.55 -4.55
C ASP A 20 7.14 -28.46 -5.11
N SER A 21 5.97 -28.53 -4.46
CA SER A 21 4.84 -29.38 -4.78
C SER A 21 3.65 -28.68 -5.46
N LEU A 22 3.64 -27.35 -5.56
CA LEU A 22 2.50 -26.61 -6.12
C LEU A 22 2.71 -26.30 -7.60
N THR A 23 1.63 -26.47 -8.38
CA THR A 23 1.67 -26.41 -9.84
C THR A 23 0.99 -25.17 -10.43
N THR A 24 0.36 -24.32 -9.61
CA THR A 24 -0.33 -23.09 -10.07
C THR A 24 -0.01 -21.89 -9.19
N VAL A 25 -0.10 -20.68 -9.77
CA VAL A 25 0.06 -19.41 -9.04
C VAL A 25 -1.01 -19.28 -7.95
N GLU A 26 -2.26 -19.64 -8.25
CA GLU A 26 -3.36 -19.61 -7.27
C GLU A 26 -3.12 -20.53 -6.07
N ALA A 27 -2.55 -21.72 -6.29
CA ALA A 27 -2.17 -22.60 -5.19
C ALA A 27 -1.07 -21.99 -4.32
N ALA A 28 -0.09 -21.31 -4.94
CA ALA A 28 0.97 -20.61 -4.23
C ALA A 28 0.44 -19.39 -3.46
N ASP A 29 -0.46 -18.60 -4.04
CA ASP A 29 -1.18 -17.49 -3.37
C ASP A 29 -1.84 -18.01 -2.08
N ASN A 30 -2.64 -19.09 -2.19
CA ASN A 30 -3.37 -19.66 -1.06
C ASN A 30 -2.45 -20.26 0.01
N TRP A 31 -1.38 -20.94 -0.40
CA TRP A 31 -0.42 -21.52 0.54
C TRP A 31 0.32 -20.44 1.34
N LEU A 32 0.77 -19.37 0.68
CA LEU A 32 1.40 -18.24 1.35
C LEU A 32 0.43 -17.50 2.27
N ALA A 33 -0.80 -17.27 1.81
CA ALA A 33 -1.84 -16.61 2.60
C ALA A 33 -2.14 -17.40 3.89
N GLU A 34 -2.29 -18.72 3.81
CA GLU A 34 -2.50 -19.57 4.98
C GLU A 34 -1.28 -19.55 5.93
N ALA A 35 -0.06 -19.69 5.38
CA ALA A 35 1.16 -19.66 6.20
C ALA A 35 1.32 -18.33 6.95
N TRP A 36 1.08 -17.21 6.26
CA TRP A 36 1.13 -15.88 6.86
C TRP A 36 0.00 -15.66 7.87
N TYR A 37 -1.22 -16.09 7.56
CA TYR A 37 -2.36 -16.02 8.49
C TYR A 37 -2.04 -16.72 9.82
N GLN A 38 -1.52 -17.95 9.77
CA GLN A 38 -1.16 -18.70 10.97
C GLN A 38 -0.08 -17.97 11.79
N GLN A 39 0.94 -17.42 11.14
CA GLN A 39 2.00 -16.69 11.84
C GLN A 39 1.51 -15.36 12.43
N LEU A 40 0.69 -14.61 11.69
CA LEU A 40 0.12 -13.37 12.21
C LEU A 40 -0.83 -13.63 13.38
N CYS A 41 -1.66 -14.68 13.32
CA CYS A 41 -2.48 -15.11 14.45
C CYS A 41 -1.62 -15.48 15.67
N PHE A 42 -0.53 -16.23 15.47
CA PHE A 42 0.41 -16.55 16.54
C PHE A 42 1.04 -15.30 17.18
N THR A 43 1.47 -14.35 16.36
CA THR A 43 2.13 -13.10 16.77
C THR A 43 1.19 -12.12 17.47
N ILE A 44 -0.06 -12.06 17.03
CA ILE A 44 -1.09 -11.26 17.69
C ILE A 44 -1.49 -11.90 19.03
N GLY A 45 -1.48 -13.23 19.10
CA GLY A 45 -1.80 -14.00 20.29
C GLY A 45 -3.29 -13.91 20.64
N ASP A 46 -3.63 -14.07 21.93
CA ASP A 46 -5.01 -14.01 22.42
C ASP A 46 -5.61 -12.58 22.45
N ARG A 47 -4.94 -11.59 21.84
CA ARG A 47 -5.39 -10.19 21.84
C ARG A 47 -6.57 -10.03 20.87
N PRO A 48 -7.74 -9.56 21.33
CA PRO A 48 -8.94 -9.52 20.50
C PRO A 48 -8.87 -8.36 19.50
N LEU A 49 -8.74 -8.68 18.21
CA LEU A 49 -8.86 -7.70 17.11
C LEU A 49 -10.26 -7.06 16.99
N GLY A 50 -11.26 -7.52 17.77
CA GLY A 50 -12.66 -7.06 17.70
C GLY A 50 -13.38 -7.40 16.38
N ARG A 51 -12.64 -7.88 15.38
CA ARG A 51 -13.08 -8.25 14.03
C ARG A 51 -12.17 -9.35 13.45
N GLY A 52 -12.64 -10.06 12.42
CA GLY A 52 -11.86 -11.12 11.75
C GLY A 52 -10.59 -10.58 11.08
N LEU A 53 -9.63 -11.45 10.76
CA LEU A 53 -8.40 -11.11 10.03
C LEU A 53 -8.42 -11.84 8.68
N THR A 54 -8.36 -11.08 7.59
CA THR A 54 -8.17 -11.61 6.23
C THR A 54 -6.74 -11.34 5.79
N VAL A 55 -6.06 -12.36 5.26
CA VAL A 55 -4.71 -12.25 4.73
C VAL A 55 -4.69 -12.68 3.27
N GLU A 56 -4.12 -11.85 2.41
CA GLU A 56 -3.76 -12.23 1.04
C GLU A 56 -2.26 -12.09 0.84
N VAL A 57 -1.64 -13.01 0.09
CA VAL A 57 -0.20 -12.94 -0.24
C VAL A 57 -0.01 -13.31 -1.71
N PRO A 58 0.07 -12.34 -2.62
CA PRO A 58 0.24 -12.61 -4.04
C PRO A 58 1.63 -13.17 -4.37
N TYR A 59 1.65 -14.31 -5.04
CA TYR A 59 2.85 -15.01 -5.46
C TYR A 59 3.41 -14.44 -6.77
N PHE A 60 4.57 -13.78 -6.69
CA PHE A 60 5.23 -13.16 -7.84
C PHE A 60 6.56 -13.80 -8.24
N ALA A 61 7.09 -14.75 -7.45
CA ALA A 61 8.43 -15.30 -7.70
C ALA A 61 8.55 -16.04 -9.05
N HIS A 62 7.44 -16.51 -9.62
CA HIS A 62 7.41 -17.10 -10.96
C HIS A 62 7.80 -16.11 -12.09
N LEU A 63 7.63 -14.79 -11.88
CA LEU A 63 8.01 -13.76 -12.86
C LEU A 63 9.51 -13.45 -12.81
N LEU A 64 10.16 -13.68 -11.67
CA LEU A 64 11.58 -13.40 -11.45
C LEU A 64 12.50 -14.51 -11.98
N ASN A 65 11.92 -15.64 -12.40
CA ASN A 65 12.65 -16.84 -12.79
C ASN A 65 12.27 -17.24 -14.22
N GLU A 66 13.26 -17.25 -15.12
CA GLU A 66 13.11 -17.67 -16.52
C GLU A 66 12.86 -19.17 -16.71
N ASP A 67 12.79 -19.98 -15.64
CA ASP A 67 12.37 -21.37 -15.71
C ASP A 67 10.84 -21.42 -15.91
N ARG A 68 10.42 -20.97 -17.10
CA ARG A 68 9.07 -21.05 -17.63
C ARG A 68 8.75 -22.51 -17.99
N THR A 69 8.70 -23.40 -17.01
CA THR A 69 7.89 -24.63 -17.00
C THR A 69 8.11 -25.33 -15.67
N ILE A 70 7.00 -25.62 -14.98
CA ILE A 70 6.92 -26.75 -14.04
C ILE A 70 6.97 -28.02 -14.89
N GLU A 71 8.10 -28.28 -15.55
CA GLU A 71 8.32 -29.46 -16.37
C GLU A 71 9.81 -29.54 -16.72
N HIS A 72 10.54 -30.16 -15.79
CA HIS A 72 11.68 -31.06 -15.96
C HIS A 72 12.65 -30.89 -14.80
N GLY A 73 12.71 -31.93 -13.98
CA GLY A 73 13.63 -32.04 -12.85
C GLY A 73 15.09 -31.90 -13.28
N ARG A 74 15.62 -30.68 -13.22
CA ARG A 74 17.04 -30.45 -13.08
C ARG A 74 17.34 -30.23 -11.60
N GLN A 75 18.25 -31.06 -11.08
CA GLN A 75 18.78 -30.93 -9.73
C GLN A 75 19.41 -29.54 -9.53
N PRO A 76 19.36 -29.00 -8.29
CA PRO A 76 20.06 -27.77 -7.97
C PRO A 76 21.55 -27.95 -8.29
N LEU A 77 22.18 -26.91 -8.83
CA LEU A 77 23.64 -26.84 -9.00
C LEU A 77 24.33 -26.87 -7.62
N GLU A 78 24.46 -28.06 -7.05
CA GLU A 78 25.38 -28.34 -5.95
C GLU A 78 26.81 -28.39 -6.49
N GLY A 79 27.70 -27.60 -5.90
CA GLY A 79 29.12 -27.97 -5.86
C GLY A 79 30.16 -27.07 -6.52
N GLN A 80 29.83 -25.96 -7.20
CA GLN A 80 30.87 -25.04 -7.72
C GLN A 80 30.88 -23.68 -7.03
N TRP A 81 32.06 -23.29 -6.55
CA TRP A 81 32.38 -22.00 -5.96
C TRP A 81 32.50 -20.92 -7.08
N LEU A 82 31.39 -20.37 -7.56
CA LEU A 82 31.37 -19.13 -8.33
C LEU A 82 31.66 -17.94 -7.39
N LYS A 83 32.72 -17.20 -7.71
CA LYS A 83 32.98 -15.86 -7.16
C LYS A 83 31.75 -14.98 -7.49
N PRO A 84 31.22 -14.20 -6.54
CA PRO A 84 30.15 -13.24 -6.83
C PRO A 84 30.56 -12.31 -7.97
N ASP A 85 29.61 -11.92 -8.82
CA ASP A 85 29.88 -10.93 -9.86
C ASP A 85 30.18 -9.54 -9.26
N ARG A 86 30.59 -8.58 -10.09
CA ARG A 86 31.01 -7.26 -9.63
C ARG A 86 29.86 -6.49 -8.96
N ASP A 87 28.65 -6.60 -9.47
CA ASP A 87 27.48 -5.94 -8.87
C ASP A 87 27.15 -6.51 -7.49
N THR A 88 27.32 -7.83 -7.31
CA THR A 88 27.16 -8.50 -6.00
C THR A 88 28.17 -7.96 -4.99
N TRP A 89 29.43 -7.81 -5.42
CA TRP A 89 30.48 -7.25 -4.58
C TRP A 89 30.23 -5.78 -4.25
N ASP A 90 29.80 -4.98 -5.22
CA ASP A 90 29.45 -3.58 -5.00
C ASP A 90 28.34 -3.43 -3.96
N PHE A 91 27.35 -4.33 -3.94
CA PHE A 91 26.30 -4.34 -2.92
C PHE A 91 26.81 -4.65 -1.51
N PHE A 92 27.61 -5.72 -1.34
CA PHE A 92 28.17 -6.04 -0.02
C PHE A 92 29.16 -4.97 0.45
N HIS A 93 29.92 -4.38 -0.47
CA HIS A 93 30.80 -3.27 -0.18
C HIS A 93 30.01 -2.04 0.31
N ASP A 94 28.91 -1.72 -0.35
CA ASP A 94 27.99 -0.64 0.01
C ASP A 94 27.27 -0.87 1.37
N LEU A 95 26.89 -2.11 1.67
CA LEU A 95 26.41 -2.48 3.01
C LEU A 95 27.49 -2.29 4.07
N ALA A 96 28.73 -2.72 3.80
CA ALA A 96 29.86 -2.55 4.70
C ALA A 96 30.20 -1.07 4.94
N VAL A 97 30.10 -0.23 3.90
CA VAL A 97 30.18 1.24 4.02
C VAL A 97 29.10 1.76 4.97
N THR A 98 27.87 1.28 4.84
CA THR A 98 26.74 1.74 5.66
C THR A 98 26.90 1.39 7.15
N TRP A 99 27.65 0.33 7.48
CA TRP A 99 27.90 -0.13 8.85
C TRP A 99 29.09 0.53 9.55
N ARG A 100 29.95 1.25 8.82
CA ARG A 100 31.13 1.93 9.34
C ARG A 100 31.06 3.44 9.09
N ARG A 101 31.58 4.26 9.99
CA ARG A 101 31.93 5.67 9.66
C ARG A 101 33.26 5.69 8.90
N GLY A 102 33.29 5.13 7.69
CA GLY A 102 34.46 5.10 6.80
C GLY A 102 34.41 4.01 5.74
N GLU A 103 34.90 4.29 4.53
CA GLU A 103 34.84 3.38 3.37
C GLU A 103 35.82 2.19 3.55
N PRO A 104 35.38 0.93 3.34
CA PRO A 104 36.30 -0.17 3.12
C PRO A 104 37.15 0.14 1.87
N THR A 105 38.45 -0.13 1.92
CA THR A 105 39.34 0.08 0.77
C THR A 105 39.62 -1.19 -0.02
N SER A 106 38.99 -2.32 0.38
CA SER A 106 39.09 -3.61 -0.31
C SER A 106 37.96 -4.58 0.07
N ASP A 107 37.73 -5.58 -0.77
CA ASP A 107 36.77 -6.68 -0.53
C ASP A 107 37.03 -7.40 0.80
N ALA A 108 38.31 -7.61 1.15
CA ALA A 108 38.70 -8.26 2.40
C ALA A 108 38.31 -7.41 3.63
N GLN A 109 38.42 -6.08 3.53
CA GLN A 109 37.97 -5.19 4.60
C GLN A 109 36.44 -5.16 4.68
N ALA A 110 35.73 -5.17 3.55
CA ALA A 110 34.27 -5.23 3.55
C ALA A 110 33.77 -6.51 4.22
N VAL A 111 34.36 -7.67 3.88
CA VAL A 111 34.05 -8.96 4.53
C VAL A 111 34.35 -8.93 6.02
N ALA A 112 35.48 -8.34 6.44
CA ALA A 112 35.83 -8.23 7.85
C ALA A 112 34.83 -7.36 8.65
N VAL A 113 34.35 -6.25 8.05
CA VAL A 113 33.31 -5.41 8.66
C VAL A 113 31.99 -6.19 8.81
N ILE A 114 31.59 -6.91 7.77
CA ILE A 114 30.39 -7.74 7.81
C ILE A 114 30.55 -8.85 8.86
N GLN A 115 31.73 -9.48 8.94
CA GLN A 115 32.01 -10.52 9.93
C GLN A 115 31.98 -9.99 11.38
N ASP A 116 32.53 -8.80 11.64
CA ASP A 116 32.46 -8.15 12.97
C ASP A 116 31.01 -7.92 13.42
N LYS A 117 30.16 -7.49 12.49
CA LYS A 117 28.83 -6.98 12.81
C LYS A 117 27.72 -8.04 12.70
N CYS A 118 27.81 -8.92 11.72
CA CYS A 118 26.86 -10.01 11.51
C CYS A 118 27.33 -11.34 12.10
N GLY A 119 28.64 -11.56 12.26
CA GLY A 119 29.21 -12.88 12.56
C GLY A 119 29.34 -13.83 11.36
N ILE A 120 29.03 -13.40 10.12
CA ILE A 120 29.17 -14.23 8.91
C ILE A 120 30.51 -13.99 8.20
N GLY A 121 31.12 -15.08 7.69
CA GLY A 121 32.33 -15.01 6.88
C GLY A 121 32.05 -14.99 5.37
N LEU A 122 33.12 -14.99 4.57
CA LEU A 122 33.05 -14.95 3.10
C LEU A 122 32.23 -16.10 2.50
N ARG A 123 32.31 -17.30 3.10
CA ARG A 123 31.61 -18.49 2.61
C ARG A 123 30.10 -18.34 2.78
N GLU A 124 29.66 -17.94 3.96
CA GLU A 124 28.25 -17.69 4.29
C GLU A 124 27.70 -16.53 3.45
N LEU A 125 28.47 -15.45 3.30
CA LEU A 125 28.13 -14.34 2.41
C LEU A 125 27.93 -14.79 0.97
N SER A 126 28.80 -15.64 0.45
CA SER A 126 28.69 -16.17 -0.91
C SER A 126 27.44 -17.06 -1.08
N LEU A 127 27.05 -17.79 -0.04
CA LEU A 127 25.81 -18.59 -0.05
C LEU A 127 24.56 -17.71 0.00
N LEU A 128 24.56 -16.67 0.84
CA LEU A 128 23.48 -15.69 0.92
C LEU A 128 23.35 -14.88 -0.37
N ALA A 129 24.48 -14.49 -0.97
CA ALA A 129 24.53 -13.88 -2.28
C ALA A 129 23.83 -14.76 -3.32
N ARG A 130 24.21 -16.03 -3.46
CA ARG A 130 23.51 -16.93 -4.40
C ARG A 130 22.03 -17.11 -4.09
N ARG A 131 21.65 -17.00 -2.81
CA ARG A 131 20.26 -17.15 -2.37
C ARG A 131 19.40 -15.99 -2.80
N HIS A 132 19.90 -14.77 -2.59
CA HIS A 132 19.11 -13.54 -2.66
C HIS A 132 19.42 -12.70 -3.90
N TRP A 133 20.59 -12.89 -4.51
CA TRP A 133 21.08 -11.98 -5.53
C TRP A 133 20.31 -12.05 -6.84
N ARG A 134 19.95 -13.25 -7.31
CA ARG A 134 19.32 -13.41 -8.63
C ARG A 134 17.96 -12.72 -8.67
N GLU A 135 17.06 -13.04 -7.74
CA GLU A 135 15.71 -12.46 -7.71
C GLU A 135 15.74 -10.94 -7.46
N LEU A 136 16.59 -10.48 -6.53
CA LEU A 136 16.79 -9.05 -6.26
C LEU A 136 17.33 -8.29 -7.48
N THR A 137 18.33 -8.86 -8.16
CA THR A 137 18.94 -8.23 -9.35
C THR A 137 17.99 -8.22 -10.52
N THR A 138 17.30 -9.34 -10.79
CA THR A 138 16.26 -9.39 -11.83
C THR A 138 15.23 -8.30 -11.58
N TYR A 139 14.69 -8.19 -10.37
CA TYR A 139 13.70 -7.16 -10.03
C TYR A 139 14.25 -5.73 -10.21
N LEU A 140 15.49 -5.46 -9.80
CA LEU A 140 16.01 -4.09 -9.80
C LEU A 140 16.61 -3.63 -11.14
N VAL A 141 17.00 -4.55 -12.01
CA VAL A 141 17.70 -4.26 -13.28
C VAL A 141 16.81 -4.48 -14.50
N ASP A 142 15.97 -5.51 -14.50
CA ASP A 142 15.07 -5.80 -15.62
C ASP A 142 13.76 -5.01 -15.45
N ALA A 143 13.66 -3.85 -16.12
CA ALA A 143 12.49 -2.98 -16.01
C ALA A 143 11.17 -3.67 -16.42
N PRO A 144 11.08 -4.43 -17.53
CA PRO A 144 9.89 -5.22 -17.84
C PRO A 144 9.46 -6.18 -16.73
N ILE A 145 10.39 -6.93 -16.13
CA ILE A 145 10.06 -7.86 -15.04
C ILE A 145 9.67 -7.10 -13.77
N ARG A 146 10.38 -6.01 -13.45
CA ARG A 146 10.07 -5.12 -12.33
C ARG A 146 8.64 -4.60 -12.41
N ASP A 147 8.26 -4.11 -13.60
CA ASP A 147 6.93 -3.60 -13.85
C ASP A 147 5.87 -4.71 -13.73
N ALA A 148 6.10 -5.88 -14.32
CA ALA A 148 5.17 -7.01 -14.19
C ALA A 148 4.95 -7.46 -12.73
N VAL A 149 6.03 -7.57 -11.94
CA VAL A 149 5.94 -7.93 -10.51
C VAL A 149 5.20 -6.85 -9.72
N THR A 150 5.54 -5.59 -9.97
CA THR A 150 4.97 -4.45 -9.25
C THR A 150 3.49 -4.28 -9.59
N ASP A 151 3.11 -4.44 -10.86
CA ASP A 151 1.73 -4.33 -11.33
C ASP A 151 0.86 -5.48 -10.80
N LEU A 152 1.39 -6.70 -10.72
CA LEU A 152 0.70 -7.84 -10.10
C LEU A 152 0.33 -7.52 -8.64
N VAL A 153 1.28 -7.04 -7.85
CA VAL A 153 1.05 -6.68 -6.44
C VAL A 153 0.13 -5.46 -6.33
N ARG A 154 0.29 -4.47 -7.21
CA ARG A 154 -0.57 -3.27 -7.27
C ARG A 154 -2.03 -3.62 -7.57
N GLU A 155 -2.29 -4.48 -8.54
CA GLU A 155 -3.65 -4.93 -8.88
C GLU A 155 -4.30 -5.67 -7.71
N ARG A 156 -3.53 -6.49 -7.00
CA ARG A 156 -3.96 -7.16 -5.77
C ARG A 156 -4.27 -6.15 -4.67
N MET A 157 -3.41 -5.14 -4.46
CA MET A 157 -3.68 -4.05 -3.52
C MET A 157 -4.98 -3.29 -3.84
N ILE A 158 -5.22 -2.96 -5.11
CA ILE A 158 -6.43 -2.22 -5.54
C ILE A 158 -7.69 -3.06 -5.30
N ARG A 159 -7.65 -4.35 -5.61
CA ARG A 159 -8.79 -5.26 -5.44
C ARG A 159 -9.07 -5.57 -3.97
N PHE A 160 -8.02 -5.85 -3.20
CA PHE A 160 -8.12 -6.29 -1.82
C PHE A 160 -8.30 -5.12 -0.84
N GLU A 161 -7.82 -3.93 -1.21
CA GLU A 161 -7.85 -2.68 -0.42
C GLU A 161 -7.33 -2.88 1.02
N PRO A 162 -6.08 -3.32 1.20
CA PRO A 162 -5.54 -3.63 2.51
C PRO A 162 -5.47 -2.41 3.43
N GLU A 163 -5.75 -2.64 4.72
CA GLU A 163 -5.48 -1.67 5.79
C GLU A 163 -3.98 -1.67 6.13
N VAL A 164 -3.35 -2.84 6.09
CA VAL A 164 -1.91 -3.01 6.30
C VAL A 164 -1.29 -3.76 5.14
N VAL A 165 -0.17 -3.24 4.65
CA VAL A 165 0.73 -3.94 3.73
C VAL A 165 1.99 -4.29 4.49
N ILE A 166 2.35 -5.57 4.48
CA ILE A 166 3.57 -6.08 5.11
C ILE A 166 4.48 -6.59 4.00
N GLY A 167 5.61 -5.94 3.77
CA GLY A 167 6.61 -6.41 2.80
C GLY A 167 7.82 -7.00 3.50
N HIS A 168 8.21 -8.23 3.13
CA HIS A 168 9.38 -8.90 3.68
C HIS A 168 10.50 -9.00 2.64
N ASP A 169 11.73 -8.66 3.01
CA ASP A 169 12.94 -8.78 2.17
C ASP A 169 12.74 -8.10 0.78
N LEU A 170 12.89 -8.80 -0.35
CA LEU A 170 12.57 -8.26 -1.69
C LEU A 170 11.12 -7.75 -1.77
N GLY A 171 10.18 -8.40 -1.10
CA GLY A 171 8.78 -8.01 -1.06
C GLY A 171 8.57 -6.64 -0.42
N ALA A 172 9.49 -6.15 0.42
CA ALA A 172 9.45 -4.79 0.95
C ALA A 172 9.65 -3.73 -0.16
N LEU A 173 10.53 -4.00 -1.13
CA LEU A 173 10.80 -3.13 -2.27
C LEU A 173 9.58 -3.13 -3.21
N VAL A 174 9.05 -4.32 -3.50
CA VAL A 174 7.85 -4.51 -4.32
C VAL A 174 6.66 -3.79 -3.68
N ALA A 175 6.43 -3.94 -2.38
CA ALA A 175 5.37 -3.28 -1.64
C ALA A 175 5.49 -1.75 -1.70
N TYR A 176 6.71 -1.22 -1.51
CA TYR A 176 6.99 0.21 -1.59
C TYR A 176 6.61 0.79 -2.97
N GLU A 177 7.03 0.13 -4.05
CA GLU A 177 6.74 0.58 -5.41
C GLU A 177 5.26 0.39 -5.78
N ALA A 178 4.66 -0.74 -5.40
CA ALA A 178 3.26 -1.01 -5.64
C ALA A 178 2.37 0.03 -4.95
N LEU A 179 2.64 0.38 -3.69
CA LEU A 179 1.95 1.45 -2.97
C LEU A 179 2.15 2.82 -3.60
N ALA A 180 3.35 3.12 -4.09
CA ALA A 180 3.59 4.36 -4.79
C ALA A 180 2.74 4.47 -6.07
N ARG A 181 2.54 3.36 -6.79
CA ARG A 181 1.75 3.28 -8.05
C ARG A 181 0.25 3.07 -7.85
N ALA A 182 -0.19 2.52 -6.72
CA ALA A 182 -1.58 2.10 -6.51
C ALA A 182 -2.55 3.28 -6.34
N GLY A 183 -2.10 4.41 -5.79
CA GLY A 183 -2.98 5.55 -5.50
C GLY A 183 -4.08 5.23 -4.48
N THR A 184 -3.94 4.13 -3.72
CA THR A 184 -4.95 3.64 -2.78
C THR A 184 -4.97 4.48 -1.49
N PRO A 185 -6.11 4.52 -0.76
CA PRO A 185 -6.20 5.28 0.47
C PRO A 185 -5.29 4.73 1.57
N ALA A 186 -4.53 5.61 2.22
CA ALA A 186 -4.04 5.55 3.60
C ALA A 186 -3.73 4.16 4.22
N THR A 187 -2.91 3.33 3.57
CA THR A 187 -2.50 2.01 4.09
C THR A 187 -1.32 2.15 5.06
N LYS A 188 -1.27 1.38 6.17
CA LYS A 188 -0.03 1.25 6.95
C LYS A 188 0.94 0.33 6.22
N LEU A 189 2.15 0.82 5.93
CA LEU A 189 3.23 0.00 5.42
C LEU A 189 4.10 -0.47 6.57
N ILE A 190 4.30 -1.79 6.67
CA ILE A 190 5.29 -2.41 7.55
C ILE A 190 6.30 -3.13 6.67
N THR A 191 7.59 -2.83 6.84
CA THR A 191 8.66 -3.50 6.11
C THR A 191 9.50 -4.32 7.06
N LEU A 192 9.82 -5.55 6.66
CA LEU A 192 10.51 -6.55 7.46
C LEU A 192 11.78 -6.97 6.73
N GLY A 193 12.94 -6.92 7.37
CA GLY A 193 14.14 -7.50 6.77
C GLY A 193 14.66 -6.81 5.50
N ALA A 194 14.30 -5.55 5.30
CA ALA A 194 14.45 -4.89 4.00
C ALA A 194 15.84 -4.24 3.78
N PRO A 195 16.43 -4.35 2.58
CA PRO A 195 17.78 -3.87 2.29
C PRO A 195 17.92 -2.35 2.06
N TRP A 196 17.32 -1.52 2.92
CA TRP A 196 17.20 -0.08 2.71
C TRP A 196 18.51 0.71 2.73
N GLY A 197 19.51 0.29 3.51
CA GLY A 197 20.77 1.04 3.60
C GLY A 197 21.67 0.85 2.41
N SER A 198 21.41 -0.13 1.55
CA SER A 198 22.15 -0.22 0.30
C SER A 198 21.82 0.99 -0.59
N HIS A 199 22.82 1.82 -0.84
CA HIS A 199 22.81 2.83 -1.90
C HIS A 199 22.54 2.20 -3.27
N TRP A 200 23.03 0.99 -3.54
CA TRP A 200 22.74 0.25 -4.79
C TRP A 200 21.24 -0.03 -4.99
N VAL A 201 20.52 -0.32 -3.90
CA VAL A 201 19.05 -0.45 -3.90
C VAL A 201 18.39 0.93 -4.02
N ARG A 202 18.75 1.89 -3.15
CA ARG A 202 18.12 3.21 -3.10
C ARG A 202 18.20 3.98 -4.42
N ARG A 203 19.33 3.91 -5.14
CA ARG A 203 19.52 4.58 -6.44
C ARG A 203 18.58 4.12 -7.53
N ARG A 204 17.99 2.93 -7.38
CA ARG A 204 17.06 2.33 -8.33
C ARG A 204 15.60 2.55 -7.94
N LEU A 205 15.35 2.96 -6.70
CA LEU A 205 14.02 3.24 -6.17
C LEU A 205 13.73 4.75 -6.04
N SER A 206 14.75 5.60 -5.86
CA SER A 206 14.62 7.06 -5.75
C SER A 206 15.53 7.80 -6.74
N ALA A 207 14.99 8.85 -7.36
CA ALA A 207 15.72 9.74 -8.25
C ALA A 207 16.77 10.61 -7.51
N ASP A 208 16.59 10.88 -6.21
CA ASP A 208 17.51 11.73 -5.42
C ASP A 208 18.72 10.98 -4.87
N ASN A 209 18.70 9.65 -4.98
CA ASN A 209 19.75 8.72 -4.61
C ASN A 209 20.28 8.86 -3.16
N ARG A 210 19.54 9.51 -2.25
CA ARG A 210 20.02 9.81 -0.89
C ARG A 210 19.07 9.36 0.22
N SER A 211 17.77 9.43 -0.02
CA SER A 211 16.75 9.02 0.95
C SER A 211 15.52 8.44 0.25
N LEU A 212 14.89 7.46 0.87
CA LEU A 212 13.58 6.96 0.46
C LEU A 212 12.51 7.67 1.31
N PRO A 213 11.68 8.55 0.73
CA PRO A 213 10.55 9.13 1.44
C PRO A 213 9.48 8.06 1.69
N ARG A 214 8.53 8.33 2.59
CA ARG A 214 7.30 7.51 2.71
C ARG A 214 6.60 7.46 1.35
N PRO A 215 6.23 6.27 0.83
CA PRO A 215 5.58 6.18 -0.47
C PRO A 215 4.20 6.87 -0.39
N PRO A 216 3.76 7.61 -1.43
CA PRO A 216 2.54 8.42 -1.37
C PRO A 216 1.28 7.67 -0.92
N GLY A 217 1.15 6.38 -1.26
CA GLY A 217 0.01 5.54 -0.87
C GLY A 217 0.03 5.02 0.57
N ALA A 218 1.15 5.14 1.31
CA ALA A 218 1.22 4.68 2.69
C ALA A 218 0.91 5.82 3.66
N ALA A 219 -0.09 5.67 4.55
CA ALA A 219 -0.38 6.65 5.61
C ALA A 219 0.74 6.74 6.66
N THR A 220 1.25 5.59 7.07
CA THR A 220 2.38 5.45 7.99
C THR A 220 3.33 4.40 7.44
N TRP A 221 4.61 4.51 7.79
CA TRP A 221 5.61 3.52 7.45
C TRP A 221 6.46 3.17 8.67
N THR A 222 6.38 1.90 9.07
CA THR A 222 7.21 1.30 10.10
C THR A 222 8.19 0.31 9.46
N ASP A 223 9.47 0.44 9.79
CA ASP A 223 10.51 -0.47 9.30
C ASP A 223 11.10 -1.27 10.48
N LEU A 224 10.97 -2.60 10.43
CA LEU A 224 11.42 -3.54 11.44
C LEU A 224 12.57 -4.39 10.90
N TYR A 225 13.67 -4.41 11.65
CA TYR A 225 14.86 -5.15 11.27
C TYR A 225 15.55 -5.83 12.44
N CYS A 226 16.20 -6.96 12.16
CA CYS A 226 17.09 -7.65 13.09
C CYS A 226 18.50 -7.04 13.02
N ARG A 227 19.12 -6.77 14.18
CA ARG A 227 20.49 -6.20 14.24
C ARG A 227 21.56 -7.08 13.61
N GLY A 228 21.35 -8.39 13.54
CA GLY A 228 22.27 -9.35 12.93
C GLY A 228 21.96 -9.67 11.47
N ASP A 229 20.94 -9.04 10.88
CA ASP A 229 20.59 -9.22 9.48
C ASP A 229 21.51 -8.36 8.59
N VAL A 230 22.33 -9.03 7.77
CA VAL A 230 23.32 -8.41 6.89
C VAL A 230 22.69 -7.48 5.87
N PHE A 231 21.45 -7.74 5.48
CA PHE A 231 20.77 -6.98 4.44
C PHE A 231 20.19 -5.67 5.00
N CYS A 232 19.84 -5.63 6.28
CA CYS A 232 19.17 -4.51 6.96
C CYS A 232 20.10 -3.35 7.39
N ALA A 233 21.21 -3.13 6.69
CA ALA A 233 22.03 -1.97 6.99
C ALA A 233 21.26 -0.66 6.83
N GLY A 234 21.57 0.37 7.62
CA GLY A 234 21.06 1.73 7.41
C GLY A 234 19.58 1.95 7.74
N ARG A 235 19.09 3.18 7.49
CA ARG A 235 17.67 3.56 7.60
C ARG A 235 17.19 4.10 6.25
N PRO A 236 15.94 3.82 5.83
CA PRO A 236 15.43 4.28 4.53
C PRO A 236 15.42 5.80 4.36
N GLY A 237 15.11 6.58 5.41
CA GLY A 237 15.10 8.06 5.33
C GLY A 237 14.33 8.76 6.45
N SER A 238 13.98 10.03 6.24
CA SER A 238 13.18 10.85 7.17
C SER A 238 11.68 10.52 7.09
N GLY A 239 10.99 10.52 8.24
CA GLY A 239 9.55 10.23 8.32
C GLY A 239 9.18 8.75 8.47
N VAL A 240 10.18 7.89 8.70
CA VAL A 240 10.02 6.46 8.99
C VAL A 240 10.23 6.22 10.49
N VAL A 241 9.30 5.51 11.12
CA VAL A 241 9.53 4.99 12.48
C VAL A 241 10.39 3.74 12.33
N SER A 242 11.71 3.93 12.43
CA SER A 242 12.69 2.85 12.39
C SER A 242 13.20 2.55 13.80
N GLY A 243 13.05 1.31 14.27
CA GLY A 243 13.54 0.89 15.58
C GLY A 243 14.22 -0.48 15.49
N PRO A 244 15.38 -0.69 16.15
CA PRO A 244 15.89 -2.05 16.29
C PRO A 244 14.91 -2.86 17.13
N TRP A 245 14.68 -4.10 16.72
CA TRP A 245 13.96 -5.09 17.50
C TRP A 245 14.40 -5.13 18.98
N ARG A 246 13.45 -5.21 19.92
CA ARG A 246 13.69 -5.15 21.37
C ARG A 246 13.35 -6.47 22.10
N GLN A 247 13.80 -7.65 21.65
CA GLN A 247 14.19 -8.76 22.55
C GLN A 247 14.64 -10.03 21.82
N HIS A 248 15.95 -10.20 21.63
CA HIS A 248 16.70 -11.33 22.18
C HIS A 248 18.16 -10.90 22.27
N SER A 249 18.47 -10.25 23.40
CA SER A 249 19.80 -10.34 23.96
C SER A 249 19.99 -11.76 24.45
N THR A 250 20.36 -12.69 23.56
CA THR A 250 20.93 -13.95 23.98
C THR A 250 22.04 -14.32 23.01
N SER A 251 23.15 -14.67 23.61
CA SER A 251 24.33 -15.31 23.06
C SER A 251 24.02 -16.64 22.35
N ASP A 252 23.18 -16.61 21.32
CA ASP A 252 22.88 -17.75 20.45
C ASP A 252 23.57 -17.59 19.08
N PRO A 253 24.68 -18.30 18.83
CA PRO A 253 25.40 -18.25 17.56
C PRO A 253 24.57 -18.73 16.35
N GLY A 254 23.38 -19.31 16.56
CA GLY A 254 22.44 -19.66 15.48
C GLY A 254 21.74 -18.47 14.82
N ILE A 255 21.71 -17.28 15.46
CA ILE A 255 21.06 -16.06 14.93
C ILE A 255 21.71 -15.58 13.62
N VAL A 256 23.02 -15.78 13.50
CA VAL A 256 23.86 -15.39 12.36
C VAL A 256 23.61 -16.25 11.11
N ARG A 257 23.11 -17.48 11.28
CA ARG A 257 22.93 -18.44 10.17
C ARG A 257 21.57 -18.34 9.47
N HIS A 258 20.61 -17.59 10.06
CA HIS A 258 19.18 -17.63 9.68
C HIS A 258 18.50 -16.25 9.65
N GLY A 259 19.25 -15.15 9.52
CA GLY A 259 18.75 -13.77 9.61
C GLY A 259 17.82 -13.29 8.48
N THR A 260 17.56 -14.11 7.46
CA THR A 260 16.71 -13.76 6.29
C THR A 260 15.42 -14.60 6.24
N ASP A 261 14.99 -15.15 7.37
CA ASP A 261 13.84 -16.07 7.45
C ASP A 261 12.55 -15.28 7.71
N GLU A 262 11.65 -15.30 6.72
CA GLU A 262 10.32 -14.71 6.76
C GLU A 262 9.54 -15.12 8.01
N THR A 263 9.65 -16.39 8.39
CA THR A 263 8.95 -16.96 9.55
C THR A 263 9.30 -16.26 10.85
N ARG A 264 10.55 -15.81 11.01
CA ARG A 264 11.02 -15.14 12.23
C ARG A 264 10.53 -13.70 12.33
N TYR A 265 10.53 -12.97 11.22
CA TYR A 265 9.99 -11.61 11.18
C TYR A 265 8.47 -11.61 11.38
N LEU A 266 7.77 -12.59 10.81
CA LEU A 266 6.33 -12.74 11.01
C LEU A 266 5.96 -13.16 12.43
N ALA A 267 6.84 -13.90 13.12
CA ALA A 267 6.68 -14.33 14.52
C ALA A 267 7.04 -13.24 15.56
N ASP A 268 7.44 -12.03 15.14
CA ASP A 268 7.93 -10.98 16.03
C ASP A 268 6.79 -10.32 16.82
N PRO A 269 6.78 -10.36 18.17
CA PRO A 269 5.75 -9.69 18.98
C PRO A 269 5.56 -8.20 18.67
N HIS A 270 6.61 -7.50 18.23
CA HIS A 270 6.52 -6.08 17.87
C HIS A 270 5.80 -5.86 16.53
N LEU A 271 5.89 -6.81 15.59
CA LEU A 271 4.99 -6.81 14.44
C LEU A 271 3.54 -6.91 14.91
N GLY A 272 3.25 -7.76 15.90
CA GLY A 272 1.94 -7.88 16.53
C GLY A 272 1.46 -6.58 17.18
N GLU A 273 2.32 -5.89 17.94
CA GLU A 273 2.02 -4.56 18.50
C GLU A 273 1.73 -3.54 17.39
N GLN A 274 2.56 -3.49 16.34
CA GLN A 274 2.35 -2.56 15.24
C GLN A 274 1.07 -2.85 14.45
N LEU A 275 0.70 -4.12 14.33
CA LEU A 275 -0.57 -4.52 13.73
C LEU A 275 -1.73 -4.10 14.61
N LEU A 276 -1.72 -4.41 15.90
CA LEU A 276 -2.81 -4.05 16.81
C LEU A 276 -2.95 -2.54 17.00
N ASP A 277 -1.86 -1.80 17.18
CA ASP A 277 -1.88 -0.34 17.24
C ASP A 277 -2.62 0.27 16.04
N HIS A 278 -2.56 -0.37 14.86
CA HIS A 278 -3.24 0.11 13.66
C HIS A 278 -4.63 -0.50 13.47
N LEU A 279 -4.81 -1.78 13.80
CA LEU A 279 -6.03 -2.54 13.54
C LEU A 279 -7.08 -2.38 14.63
N GLU A 280 -6.67 -2.13 15.89
CA GLU A 280 -7.54 -1.79 17.02
C GLU A 280 -7.96 -0.32 17.00
N HIS A 281 -7.06 0.57 16.54
CA HIS A 281 -7.39 1.99 16.33
C HIS A 281 -7.93 2.18 14.92
N GLU A 282 -9.22 1.88 14.70
CA GLU A 282 -9.93 2.64 13.67
C GLU A 282 -9.65 4.13 13.93
N PRO A 283 -9.27 4.95 12.93
CA PRO A 283 -9.27 6.40 13.14
C PRO A 283 -10.64 6.72 13.70
N ASP A 284 -10.68 7.36 14.90
CA ASP A 284 -11.91 7.70 15.63
C ASP A 284 -12.94 8.04 14.58
N PRO A 285 -14.12 7.41 14.53
CA PRO A 285 -15.12 7.73 13.54
C PRO A 285 -15.23 9.26 13.36
N LYS A 286 -15.17 10.02 14.46
CA LYS A 286 -15.23 11.50 14.49
C LYS A 286 -14.02 12.24 13.87
N SER A 287 -12.93 11.56 13.56
CA SER A 287 -11.73 12.08 12.90
C SER A 287 -11.70 11.83 11.39
N ARG A 288 -12.62 11.01 10.86
CA ARG A 288 -12.76 10.78 9.42
C ARG A 288 -13.52 11.96 8.79
N PRO A 289 -13.14 12.41 7.58
CA PRO A 289 -13.89 13.45 6.88
C PRO A 289 -15.36 13.06 6.73
N THR A 290 -16.25 13.92 7.24
CA THR A 290 -17.69 13.73 7.16
C THR A 290 -18.24 14.36 5.88
N PHE A 291 -18.94 13.57 5.07
CA PHE A 291 -19.65 14.00 3.88
C PHE A 291 -21.15 14.05 4.14
N PHE A 292 -21.80 15.17 3.80
CA PHE A 292 -23.25 15.24 3.69
C PHE A 292 -23.68 15.03 2.24
N ILE A 293 -24.57 14.09 1.97
CA ILE A 293 -25.05 13.82 0.61
C ILE A 293 -26.43 14.45 0.43
N SER A 294 -26.50 15.49 -0.42
CA SER A 294 -27.74 16.14 -0.84
C SER A 294 -28.17 15.57 -2.20
N TYR A 295 -29.43 15.14 -2.30
CA TYR A 295 -30.01 14.56 -3.51
C TYR A 295 -31.48 14.98 -3.65
N ALA A 296 -32.06 14.90 -4.86
CA ALA A 296 -33.47 15.21 -5.08
C ALA A 296 -34.39 14.06 -4.65
N GLU A 297 -35.64 14.32 -4.29
CA GLU A 297 -36.59 13.28 -3.84
C GLU A 297 -37.17 12.44 -4.99
N THR A 298 -36.32 11.97 -5.90
CA THR A 298 -36.69 10.97 -6.90
C THR A 298 -36.05 9.62 -6.56
N GLN A 299 -36.64 8.55 -7.06
CA GLN A 299 -36.08 7.20 -6.86
C GLN A 299 -34.68 7.08 -7.49
N LEU A 300 -34.46 7.70 -8.65
CA LEU A 300 -33.17 7.68 -9.34
C LEU A 300 -32.08 8.35 -8.50
N ASP A 301 -32.31 9.59 -8.08
CA ASP A 301 -31.39 10.36 -7.24
C ASP A 301 -31.12 9.65 -5.92
N ARG A 302 -32.14 9.07 -5.28
CA ARG A 302 -32.01 8.31 -4.04
C ARG A 302 -31.11 7.08 -4.23
N SER A 303 -31.34 6.28 -5.26
CA SER A 303 -30.54 5.07 -5.51
C SER A 303 -29.07 5.42 -5.78
N TRP A 304 -28.79 6.51 -6.50
CA TRP A 304 -27.43 7.01 -6.67
C TRP A 304 -26.83 7.54 -5.36
N ALA A 305 -27.59 8.28 -4.56
CA ALA A 305 -27.13 8.76 -3.25
C ALA A 305 -26.75 7.61 -2.31
N GLU A 306 -27.55 6.54 -2.28
CA GLU A 306 -27.28 5.33 -1.50
C GLU A 306 -26.04 4.59 -2.01
N TRP A 307 -25.86 4.49 -3.33
CA TRP A 307 -24.66 3.88 -3.91
C TRP A 307 -23.40 4.71 -3.64
N ILE A 308 -23.46 6.03 -3.80
CA ILE A 308 -22.35 6.95 -3.47
C ILE A 308 -21.99 6.85 -1.98
N ALA A 309 -23.00 6.87 -1.10
CA ALA A 309 -22.80 6.70 0.34
C ALA A 309 -22.08 5.39 0.67
N TRP A 310 -22.51 4.29 0.04
CA TRP A 310 -21.89 2.99 0.21
C TRP A 310 -20.41 2.99 -0.19
N GLU A 311 -20.07 3.57 -1.33
CA GLU A 311 -18.69 3.65 -1.80
C GLU A 311 -17.81 4.53 -0.92
N LEU A 312 -18.36 5.61 -0.36
CA LEU A 312 -17.66 6.48 0.58
C LEU A 312 -17.40 5.79 1.93
N GLU A 313 -18.39 5.10 2.49
CA GLU A 313 -18.21 4.32 3.71
C GLU A 313 -17.18 3.20 3.50
N ALA A 314 -17.21 2.52 2.34
CA ALA A 314 -16.21 1.53 1.98
C ALA A 314 -14.80 2.12 1.91
N ALA A 315 -14.67 3.37 1.44
CA ALA A 315 -13.44 4.15 1.45
C ALA A 315 -13.12 4.79 2.82
N LYS A 316 -13.80 4.38 3.90
CA LYS A 316 -13.59 4.82 5.29
C LYS A 316 -13.90 6.30 5.54
N TYR A 317 -14.76 6.93 4.74
CA TYR A 317 -15.33 8.23 5.06
C TYR A 317 -16.56 8.11 5.96
N GLN A 318 -16.90 9.17 6.68
CA GLN A 318 -18.20 9.28 7.33
C GLN A 318 -19.21 9.87 6.35
N VAL A 319 -20.43 9.35 6.37
CA VAL A 319 -21.51 9.82 5.50
C VAL A 319 -22.73 10.15 6.35
N MET A 320 -23.36 11.29 6.03
CA MET A 320 -24.69 11.66 6.50
C MET A 320 -25.62 11.57 5.29
N LEU A 321 -26.54 10.60 5.31
CA LEU A 321 -27.48 10.34 4.22
C LEU A 321 -28.89 10.21 4.77
N LYS A 322 -29.76 11.11 4.29
CA LYS A 322 -31.15 11.20 4.74
C LYS A 322 -31.93 9.89 4.65
N SER A 323 -31.74 9.09 3.60
CA SER A 323 -32.47 7.82 3.41
C SER A 323 -32.03 6.70 4.36
N TRP A 324 -30.88 6.83 5.02
CA TRP A 324 -30.37 5.90 6.02
C TRP A 324 -30.59 6.40 7.45
N ASP A 325 -30.41 7.71 7.66
CA ASP A 325 -30.34 8.30 8.99
C ASP A 325 -31.70 8.73 9.57
N LEU A 326 -32.71 8.95 8.71
CA LEU A 326 -34.05 9.31 9.17
C LEU A 326 -34.89 8.07 9.48
N VAL A 327 -35.30 7.95 10.75
CA VAL A 327 -36.28 6.96 11.21
C VAL A 327 -37.63 7.62 11.56
N PRO A 328 -38.74 6.86 11.66
CA PRO A 328 -40.05 7.41 12.02
C PRO A 328 -39.99 8.28 13.29
N GLY A 329 -40.55 9.50 13.21
CA GLY A 329 -40.58 10.47 14.32
C GLY A 329 -39.46 11.52 14.28
N MET A 330 -38.45 11.37 13.43
CA MET A 330 -37.42 12.39 13.23
C MET A 330 -37.88 13.53 12.32
N ASN A 331 -37.30 14.72 12.52
CA ASN A 331 -37.54 15.88 11.66
C ASN A 331 -36.47 15.96 10.54
N PRO A 332 -36.84 15.80 9.25
CA PRO A 332 -35.91 15.91 8.13
C PRO A 332 -35.15 17.25 8.06
N VAL A 333 -35.78 18.34 8.52
CA VAL A 333 -35.18 19.67 8.53
C VAL A 333 -33.99 19.72 9.49
N ASN A 334 -34.10 19.09 10.66
CA ASN A 334 -33.00 19.06 11.64
C ASN A 334 -31.82 18.22 11.14
N HIS A 335 -32.09 17.10 10.47
CA HIS A 335 -31.04 16.28 9.87
C HIS A 335 -30.27 17.06 8.79
N THR A 336 -30.98 17.75 7.91
CA THR A 336 -30.38 18.60 6.86
C THR A 336 -29.59 19.75 7.48
N HIS A 337 -30.15 20.45 8.47
CA HIS A 337 -29.46 21.51 9.20
C HIS A 337 -28.16 21.01 9.82
N ASN A 338 -28.19 19.85 10.50
CA ASN A 338 -27.00 19.26 11.10
C ASN A 338 -25.94 18.96 10.03
N GLY A 339 -26.31 18.32 8.92
CA GLY A 339 -25.40 18.03 7.81
C GLY A 339 -24.73 19.29 7.27
N LEU A 340 -25.49 20.36 7.06
CA LEU A 340 -24.97 21.65 6.59
C LEU A 340 -24.04 22.34 7.60
N GLN A 341 -24.19 22.08 8.90
CA GLN A 341 -23.37 22.68 9.96
C GLN A 341 -22.08 21.89 10.19
N THR A 342 -22.17 20.56 10.29
CA THR A 342 -21.10 19.70 10.81
C THR A 342 -20.30 19.00 9.73
N ALA A 343 -20.84 18.77 8.53
CA ALA A 343 -20.08 18.11 7.48
C ALA A 343 -18.93 18.99 6.97
N GLU A 344 -17.79 18.38 6.72
CA GLU A 344 -16.64 19.07 6.13
C GLU A 344 -16.92 19.41 4.66
N ARG A 345 -17.57 18.48 3.96
CA ARG A 345 -17.89 18.60 2.53
C ARG A 345 -19.29 18.08 2.27
N MET A 346 -19.93 18.64 1.26
CA MET A 346 -21.19 18.18 0.72
C MET A 346 -20.97 17.61 -0.67
N ILE A 347 -21.52 16.43 -0.91
CA ILE A 347 -21.71 15.88 -2.25
C ILE A 347 -23.13 16.23 -2.69
N LEU A 348 -23.27 16.81 -3.88
CA LEU A 348 -24.56 16.97 -4.51
C LEU A 348 -24.72 15.94 -5.62
N VAL A 349 -25.75 15.12 -5.52
CA VAL A 349 -26.17 14.22 -6.59
C VAL A 349 -26.87 15.07 -7.65
N LEU A 350 -26.10 15.54 -8.63
CA LEU A 350 -26.53 16.51 -9.61
C LEU A 350 -27.27 15.80 -10.75
N SER A 351 -28.55 16.09 -10.84
CA SER A 351 -29.49 15.61 -11.86
C SER A 351 -30.37 16.76 -12.33
N ARG A 352 -31.14 16.55 -13.40
CA ARG A 352 -32.16 17.52 -13.83
C ARG A 352 -33.23 17.74 -12.76
N ALA A 353 -33.52 16.74 -11.93
CA ALA A 353 -34.47 16.86 -10.83
C ALA A 353 -33.90 17.73 -9.70
N TYR A 354 -32.61 17.54 -9.37
CA TYR A 354 -31.90 18.35 -8.38
C TYR A 354 -31.94 19.84 -8.75
N LEU A 355 -31.63 20.16 -10.01
CA LEU A 355 -31.62 21.53 -10.52
C LEU A 355 -32.98 22.24 -10.49
N ARG A 356 -34.09 21.49 -10.48
CA ARG A 356 -35.45 22.04 -10.38
C ARG A 356 -35.94 22.16 -8.94
N SER A 357 -35.18 21.69 -7.96
CA SER A 357 -35.66 21.56 -6.59
C SER A 357 -35.25 22.75 -5.72
N THR A 358 -36.25 23.47 -5.21
CA THR A 358 -36.05 24.65 -4.35
C THR A 358 -35.35 24.33 -3.02
N PRO A 359 -35.70 23.25 -2.28
CA PRO A 359 -35.00 22.90 -1.04
C PRO A 359 -33.52 22.59 -1.27
N GLN A 360 -33.20 21.74 -2.26
CA GLN A 360 -31.83 21.40 -2.62
C GLN A 360 -31.04 22.62 -3.08
N THR A 361 -31.71 23.60 -3.72
CA THR A 361 -31.10 24.89 -4.05
C THR A 361 -30.62 25.64 -2.81
N ALA A 362 -31.40 25.62 -1.73
CA ALA A 362 -31.00 26.24 -0.47
C ALA A 362 -29.83 25.50 0.20
N ASP A 363 -29.82 24.16 0.16
CA ASP A 363 -28.75 23.34 0.75
C ASP A 363 -27.39 23.69 0.14
N TRP A 364 -27.29 23.66 -1.19
CA TRP A 364 -26.01 23.89 -1.84
C TRP A 364 -25.54 25.33 -1.74
N GLN A 365 -26.47 26.30 -1.73
CA GLN A 365 -26.14 27.70 -1.52
C GLN A 365 -25.61 27.95 -0.11
N ALA A 366 -26.13 27.24 0.90
CA ALA A 366 -25.63 27.32 2.27
C ALA A 366 -24.19 26.81 2.37
N MET A 367 -23.86 25.68 1.73
CA MET A 367 -22.48 25.17 1.70
C MET A 367 -21.55 26.04 0.86
N PHE A 368 -22.01 26.52 -0.30
CA PHE A 368 -21.24 27.43 -1.15
C PHE A 368 -20.77 28.68 -0.41
N ARG A 369 -21.63 29.29 0.40
CA ARG A 369 -21.27 30.49 1.18
C ARG A 369 -20.13 30.27 2.17
N ARG A 370 -19.87 29.03 2.60
CA ARG A 370 -18.78 28.69 3.52
C ARG A 370 -17.43 28.54 2.82
N ASP A 371 -17.43 28.39 1.48
CA ASP A 371 -16.24 28.18 0.66
C ASP A 371 -16.48 28.72 -0.76
N VAL A 372 -16.62 30.05 -0.86
CA VAL A 372 -16.88 30.75 -2.12
C VAL A 372 -15.75 30.53 -3.14
N PRO A 373 -14.46 30.59 -2.77
CA PRO A 373 -13.36 30.30 -3.69
C PRO A 373 -13.28 28.81 -4.11
N GLY A 374 -13.84 27.90 -3.30
CA GLY A 374 -13.71 26.46 -3.52
C GLY A 374 -12.36 25.89 -3.10
N GLU A 375 -11.61 26.61 -2.26
CA GLU A 375 -10.27 26.24 -1.81
C GLU A 375 -10.28 25.10 -0.79
N GLU A 376 -11.42 24.82 -0.16
CA GLU A 376 -11.61 23.68 0.75
C GLU A 376 -12.40 22.54 0.09
N ARG A 377 -12.95 22.79 -1.11
CA ARG A 377 -13.77 21.86 -1.88
C ARG A 377 -14.97 21.37 -1.06
N ARG A 378 -15.59 22.29 -0.30
CA ARG A 378 -16.75 21.98 0.54
C ARG A 378 -17.99 21.57 -0.25
N LEU A 379 -18.03 21.86 -1.54
CA LEU A 379 -19.14 21.54 -2.41
C LEU A 379 -18.64 20.76 -3.63
N ILE A 380 -19.03 19.48 -3.74
CA ILE A 380 -18.57 18.53 -4.76
C ILE A 380 -19.76 18.05 -5.60
N PRO A 381 -19.94 18.58 -6.82
CA PRO A 381 -20.98 18.07 -7.72
C PRO A 381 -20.63 16.67 -8.22
N VAL A 382 -21.58 15.76 -8.14
CA VAL A 382 -21.51 14.42 -8.74
C VAL A 382 -22.64 14.29 -9.74
N ARG A 383 -22.33 14.37 -11.04
CA ARG A 383 -23.32 14.34 -12.13
C ARG A 383 -23.70 12.90 -12.46
N ILE A 384 -24.94 12.56 -12.17
CA ILE A 384 -25.53 11.23 -12.48
C ILE A 384 -26.31 11.24 -13.80
N GLU A 385 -26.56 12.42 -14.35
CA GLU A 385 -27.14 12.66 -15.67
C GLU A 385 -26.31 13.69 -16.41
N ASP A 386 -26.27 13.59 -17.74
CA ASP A 386 -25.69 14.66 -18.58
C ASP A 386 -26.64 15.87 -18.57
N CYS A 387 -26.37 16.77 -17.63
CA CYS A 387 -27.05 18.04 -17.44
C CYS A 387 -26.03 19.14 -17.15
N ASP A 388 -26.25 20.33 -17.70
CA ASP A 388 -25.37 21.47 -17.47
C ASP A 388 -25.51 21.94 -16.02
N ALA A 389 -24.38 22.18 -15.35
CA ALA A 389 -24.35 22.75 -14.01
C ALA A 389 -24.45 24.29 -14.11
N PRO A 390 -25.59 24.92 -13.75
CA PRO A 390 -25.78 26.33 -14.01
C PRO A 390 -25.10 27.21 -12.96
N GLY A 391 -24.57 28.35 -13.40
CA GLY A 391 -24.14 29.45 -12.54
C GLY A 391 -23.07 29.05 -11.51
N LEU A 392 -23.37 29.17 -10.22
CA LEU A 392 -22.42 28.88 -9.14
C LEU A 392 -22.07 27.38 -9.01
N LEU A 393 -22.83 26.50 -9.68
CA LEU A 393 -22.54 25.07 -9.77
C LEU A 393 -21.62 24.73 -10.95
N ASP A 394 -21.29 25.69 -11.83
CA ASP A 394 -20.30 25.53 -12.90
C ASP A 394 -18.88 25.46 -12.29
N ARG A 395 -18.58 24.30 -11.69
CA ARG A 395 -17.30 23.97 -11.07
C ARG A 395 -16.97 22.53 -11.42
N ARG A 396 -15.67 22.20 -11.35
CA ARG A 396 -15.21 20.82 -11.58
C ARG A 396 -15.91 19.88 -10.60
N GLY A 397 -16.64 18.91 -11.15
CA GLY A 397 -17.30 17.84 -10.42
C GLY A 397 -16.79 16.46 -10.82
N ILE A 398 -17.54 15.43 -10.42
CA ILE A 398 -17.32 14.04 -10.78
C ILE A 398 -18.46 13.62 -11.70
N ASP A 399 -18.16 13.22 -12.92
CA ASP A 399 -19.14 12.75 -13.89
C ASP A 399 -19.25 11.23 -13.82
N LEU A 400 -20.44 10.71 -13.47
CA LEU A 400 -20.73 9.27 -13.38
C LEU A 400 -21.68 8.79 -14.49
N PHE A 401 -22.35 9.70 -15.20
CA PHE A 401 -23.26 9.34 -16.27
C PHE A 401 -22.55 8.59 -17.40
N GLY A 402 -23.21 7.56 -17.95
CA GLY A 402 -22.69 6.76 -19.06
C GLY A 402 -21.56 5.78 -18.69
N LEU A 403 -21.13 5.73 -17.42
CA LEU A 403 -20.13 4.78 -16.94
C LEU A 403 -20.76 3.46 -16.50
N ASN A 404 -20.00 2.36 -16.62
CA ASN A 404 -20.32 1.10 -15.93
C ASN A 404 -19.94 1.19 -14.44
N GLU A 405 -20.41 0.25 -13.63
CA GLU A 405 -20.24 0.29 -12.17
C GLU A 405 -18.77 0.36 -11.73
N ASP A 406 -17.88 -0.46 -12.29
CA ASP A 406 -16.47 -0.49 -11.90
C ASP A 406 -15.75 0.83 -12.22
N THR A 407 -16.04 1.38 -13.41
CA THR A 407 -15.47 2.67 -13.85
C THR A 407 -16.04 3.83 -13.04
N ALA A 408 -17.34 3.80 -12.74
CA ALA A 408 -18.00 4.78 -11.89
C ALA A 408 -17.41 4.76 -10.47
N ARG A 409 -17.20 3.55 -9.92
CA ARG A 409 -16.60 3.35 -8.58
C ARG A 409 -15.21 3.94 -8.50
N HIS A 410 -14.35 3.59 -9.45
CA HIS A 410 -12.99 4.14 -9.51
C HIS A 410 -13.01 5.66 -9.66
N THR A 411 -13.85 6.19 -10.56
CA THR A 411 -13.98 7.63 -10.83
C THR A 411 -14.47 8.41 -9.60
N LEU A 412 -15.49 7.89 -8.91
CA LEU A 412 -16.01 8.48 -7.67
C LEU A 412 -14.94 8.53 -6.59
N ARG A 413 -14.30 7.39 -6.29
CA ARG A 413 -13.33 7.30 -5.21
C ARG A 413 -12.10 8.17 -5.47
N LYS A 414 -11.58 8.15 -6.70
CA LYS A 414 -10.47 9.01 -7.11
C LYS A 414 -10.84 10.49 -6.98
N GLY A 415 -12.01 10.88 -7.48
CA GLY A 415 -12.48 12.27 -7.41
C GLY A 415 -12.66 12.76 -5.97
N VAL A 416 -13.24 11.94 -5.10
CA VAL A 416 -13.41 12.27 -3.69
C VAL A 416 -12.06 12.33 -2.97
N ALA A 417 -11.18 11.37 -3.20
CA ALA A 417 -9.84 11.39 -2.61
C ALA A 417 -9.07 12.67 -3.00
N ALA A 418 -9.11 13.05 -4.28
CA ALA A 418 -8.52 14.29 -4.77
C ALA A 418 -9.17 15.54 -4.13
N ALA A 419 -10.47 15.50 -3.87
CA ALA A 419 -11.16 16.60 -3.19
C ALA A 419 -10.74 16.75 -1.72
N VAL A 420 -10.44 15.63 -1.05
CA VAL A 420 -9.95 15.58 0.33
C VAL A 420 -8.49 16.03 0.41
N THR A 421 -7.61 15.51 -0.46
CA THR A 421 -6.17 15.77 -0.43
C THR A 421 -5.76 17.08 -1.11
N GLY A 422 -6.59 17.60 -2.02
CA GLY A 422 -6.23 18.72 -2.88
C GLY A 422 -5.25 18.35 -4.00
N ASP A 423 -5.05 17.06 -4.27
CA ASP A 423 -4.08 16.57 -5.25
C ASP A 423 -4.76 15.70 -6.31
N ASN A 424 -4.45 15.97 -7.58
CA ASN A 424 -4.94 15.21 -8.73
C ASN A 424 -3.80 14.79 -9.67
N ARG A 425 -2.56 14.76 -9.16
CA ARG A 425 -1.42 14.23 -9.89
C ARG A 425 -1.64 12.73 -10.19
N PRO A 426 -1.10 12.21 -11.31
CA PRO A 426 -1.13 10.79 -11.57
C PRO A 426 -0.47 10.00 -10.44
N ASP A 427 -1.08 8.88 -10.07
CA ASP A 427 -0.51 7.93 -9.13
C ASP A 427 0.86 7.43 -9.65
N GLY A 428 1.81 7.18 -8.76
CA GLY A 428 3.12 6.61 -9.11
C GLY A 428 4.21 7.61 -9.53
N GLY A 429 3.96 8.92 -9.55
CA GLY A 429 4.99 9.90 -9.93
C GLY A 429 5.45 9.78 -11.40
N ASN A 430 4.75 8.99 -12.20
CA ASN A 430 5.05 8.81 -13.61
C ASN A 430 4.85 10.12 -14.34
N ARG A 431 5.93 10.59 -14.98
CA ARG A 431 5.88 11.77 -15.83
C ARG A 431 4.89 11.50 -16.97
N PRO A 432 3.93 12.40 -17.24
CA PRO A 432 3.04 12.23 -18.38
C PRO A 432 3.87 12.10 -19.66
N PRO A 433 3.42 11.29 -20.64
CA PRO A 433 4.13 11.13 -21.90
C PRO A 433 4.32 12.49 -22.58
N PHE A 434 5.41 12.64 -23.33
CA PHE A 434 5.69 13.89 -24.03
C PHE A 434 4.55 14.19 -25.02
N PRO A 435 3.83 15.32 -24.89
CA PRO A 435 2.64 15.59 -25.71
C PRO A 435 2.98 15.86 -27.18
N GLY A 436 4.25 16.13 -27.51
CA GLY A 436 4.72 16.35 -28.88
C GLY A 436 5.18 15.09 -29.61
N GLY A 437 4.89 13.89 -29.09
CA GLY A 437 5.13 12.65 -29.82
C GLY A 437 4.14 12.51 -30.97
N ALA A 438 4.56 12.85 -32.18
CA ALA A 438 3.79 12.57 -33.39
C ALA A 438 3.45 11.07 -33.43
N GLY A 439 2.17 10.74 -33.35
CA GLY A 439 1.69 9.45 -33.78
C GLY A 439 1.96 9.32 -35.27
N GLN A 440 3.05 8.65 -35.65
CA GLN A 440 3.22 8.01 -36.95
C GLN A 440 4.13 6.79 -36.77
N ARG A 441 3.52 5.62 -36.58
CA ARG A 441 3.45 4.58 -37.61
C ARG A 441 2.39 3.55 -37.27
#